data_AF-A0A7G8GK82-F1
#
_entry.id   AF-A0A7G8GK82-F1
#
_cell.length_a   1.000
_cell.length_b   1.000
_cell.length_c   1.000
_cell.angle_alpha   90.00
_cell.angle_beta   90.00
_cell.angle_gamma   90.00
#
_symmetry.space_group_name_H-M   'P 1'
#
loop_
_entity.id
_entity.type
_entity.pdbx_description
1 polymer ?
#
loop_
_entity_poly.entity_id
_entity_poly.type
_entity_poly.pdbx_seq_one_letter_code
_entity_poly.pdbx_strand_id
1 'polypeptide(L)'
;MHPQRIQSLIKECGLGLFDLACHVSALTSWDLNVPVGVIDARRSTPKLTVTAIGTINSVVRASATIGHPLMRRFFERMEAVGVDQALNESNSGPESEAFGEVWQAYKDERRRGEAPMWSIEDATDFVMTSREALSDREVACVAILPGEPHAIVTFSVPIAFLTSG
;
A
#
# COMPACT_ATOMS: atom_id res chain seq x y z
N MET A 1 13.43 -3.56 8.08
CA MET A 1 13.62 -2.10 8.14
C MET A 1 12.33 -1.30 8.33
N HIS A 2 11.14 -1.81 7.98
CA HIS A 2 9.88 -1.06 8.10
C HIS A 2 9.44 -0.66 9.53
N PRO A 3 9.63 -1.44 10.60
CA PRO A 3 9.00 -1.13 11.90
C PRO A 3 9.33 0.25 12.48
N GLN A 4 10.60 0.68 12.42
CA GLN A 4 11.02 2.01 12.90
C GLN A 4 10.46 3.14 12.02
N ARG A 5 10.36 2.91 10.71
CA ARG A 5 9.78 3.90 9.79
C ARG A 5 8.28 4.05 10.04
N ILE A 6 7.54 2.95 10.19
CA ILE A 6 6.10 2.98 10.51
C ILE A 6 5.86 3.71 11.84
N GLN A 7 6.64 3.43 12.88
CA GLN A 7 6.54 4.15 14.15
C GLN A 7 6.77 5.66 14.01
N SER A 8 7.71 6.07 13.16
CA SER A 8 7.96 7.49 12.87
C SER A 8 6.76 8.11 12.15
N LEU A 9 6.20 7.43 11.14
CA LEU A 9 5.01 7.90 10.41
C LEU A 9 3.79 8.06 11.32
N ILE A 10 3.58 7.13 12.26
CA ILE A 10 2.49 7.22 13.24
C ILE A 10 2.65 8.48 14.10
N LYS A 11 3.87 8.80 14.55
CA LYS A 11 4.14 10.02 15.31
C LYS A 11 3.96 11.28 14.48
N GLU A 12 4.49 11.31 13.26
CA GLU A 12 4.40 12.45 12.34
C GLU A 12 2.94 12.76 11.95
N CYS A 13 2.09 11.74 11.82
CA CYS A 13 0.67 11.88 11.50
C CYS A 13 -0.27 11.78 12.72
N GLY A 14 0.27 11.90 13.94
CA GLY A 14 -0.43 11.54 15.18
C GLY A 14 -1.78 12.25 15.38
N LEU A 15 -1.87 13.56 15.11
CA LEU A 15 -3.13 14.31 15.25
C LEU A 15 -4.24 13.78 14.33
N GLY A 16 -3.93 13.55 13.06
CA GLY A 16 -4.92 13.02 12.12
C GLY A 16 -5.27 11.56 12.40
N LEU A 17 -4.32 10.78 12.92
CA LEU A 17 -4.59 9.40 13.37
C LEU A 17 -5.43 9.37 14.65
N PHE A 18 -5.29 10.36 15.55
CA PHE A 18 -6.17 10.52 16.71
C PHE A 18 -7.63 10.78 16.28
N ASP A 19 -7.85 11.72 15.36
CA ASP A 19 -9.20 12.00 14.84
C ASP A 19 -9.82 10.75 14.18
N LEU A 20 -9.02 10.03 13.38
CA LEU A 20 -9.43 8.76 12.79
C LEU A 20 -9.75 7.71 13.85
N ALA A 21 -8.92 7.57 14.88
CA ALA A 21 -9.14 6.62 15.97
C ALA A 21 -10.44 6.92 16.74
N CYS A 22 -10.75 8.20 16.97
CA CYS A 22 -12.03 8.63 17.54
C CYS A 22 -13.21 8.15 16.67
N HIS A 23 -13.15 8.36 15.35
CA HIS A 23 -14.19 7.90 14.44
C HIS A 23 -14.35 6.38 14.43
N VAL A 24 -13.25 5.63 14.32
CA VAL A 24 -13.26 4.16 14.32
C VAL A 24 -13.79 3.61 15.65
N SER A 25 -13.44 4.24 16.77
CA SER A 25 -13.87 3.79 18.11
C SER A 25 -15.38 3.82 18.33
N ALA A 26 -16.11 4.62 17.55
CA ALA A 26 -17.57 4.72 17.61
C ALA A 26 -18.29 3.65 16.77
N LEU A 27 -17.56 2.88 15.96
CA LEU A 27 -18.13 1.84 15.10
C LEU A 27 -18.33 0.53 15.87
N THR A 28 -19.46 -0.12 15.63
CA THR A 28 -19.83 -1.39 16.28
C THR A 28 -19.82 -2.59 15.33
N SER A 29 -19.72 -2.35 14.02
CA SER A 29 -19.74 -3.37 12.98
C SER A 29 -18.89 -2.95 11.80
N TRP A 30 -18.31 -3.93 11.12
CA TRP A 30 -17.53 -3.70 9.91
C TRP A 30 -18.43 -3.63 8.68
N ASP A 31 -18.23 -2.62 7.83
CA ASP A 31 -18.75 -2.52 6.48
C ASP A 31 -17.76 -1.79 5.56
N LEU A 32 -18.12 -1.57 4.30
CA LEU A 32 -17.26 -0.87 3.34
C LEU A 32 -17.06 0.63 3.63
N ASN A 33 -17.77 1.20 4.60
CA ASN A 33 -17.66 2.61 4.99
C ASN A 33 -16.67 2.83 6.14
N VAL A 34 -16.12 1.76 6.74
CA VAL A 34 -15.10 1.86 7.79
C VAL A 34 -13.94 2.74 7.30
N PRO A 35 -13.61 3.83 8.03
CA PRO A 35 -12.55 4.74 7.63
C PRO A 35 -11.19 4.13 7.96
N VAL A 36 -10.25 4.30 7.03
CA VAL A 36 -8.86 3.81 7.09
C VAL A 36 -7.90 4.94 6.77
N GLY A 37 -6.67 4.83 7.29
CA GLY A 37 -5.62 5.82 7.06
C GLY A 37 -4.72 5.43 5.89
N VAL A 38 -4.44 6.36 4.98
CA VAL A 38 -3.38 6.20 3.96
C VAL A 38 -2.32 7.27 4.18
N ILE A 39 -1.12 6.86 4.57
CA ILE A 39 0.03 7.74 4.80
C ILE A 39 0.92 7.69 3.55
N ASP A 40 0.87 8.75 2.74
CA ASP A 40 1.80 8.93 1.63
C ASP A 40 3.10 9.55 2.14
N ALA A 41 4.15 8.74 2.22
CA ALA A 41 5.48 9.12 2.70
C ALA A 41 6.54 9.15 1.59
N ARG A 42 6.11 9.21 0.31
CA ARG A 42 7.03 9.31 -0.84
C ARG A 42 7.80 10.63 -0.87
N ARG A 43 7.23 11.68 -0.28
CA ARG A 43 7.82 13.03 -0.17
C ARG A 43 8.42 13.24 1.22
N SER A 44 9.19 14.33 1.37
CA SER A 44 9.87 14.69 2.62
C SER A 44 8.93 14.83 3.82
N THR A 45 7.68 15.24 3.59
CA THR A 45 6.65 15.36 4.62
C THR A 45 5.55 14.34 4.35
N PRO A 46 5.32 13.37 5.26
CA PRO A 46 4.24 12.42 5.12
C PRO A 46 2.86 13.10 5.14
N LYS A 47 1.94 12.60 4.31
CA LYS A 47 0.56 13.10 4.25
C LYS A 47 -0.42 11.98 4.57
N LEU A 48 -1.19 12.16 5.64
CA LEU A 48 -2.33 11.30 5.94
C LEU A 48 -3.54 11.70 5.09
N THR A 49 -4.15 10.72 4.44
CA THR A 49 -5.45 10.80 3.78
C THR A 49 -6.37 9.79 4.42
N VAL A 50 -7.55 10.22 4.89
CA VAL A 50 -8.57 9.31 5.42
C VAL A 50 -9.57 9.00 4.31
N THR A 51 -9.87 7.72 4.11
CA THR A 51 -10.85 7.25 3.12
C THR A 51 -11.62 6.07 3.68
N ALA A 52 -12.78 5.74 3.11
CA ALA A 52 -13.45 4.48 3.39
C ALA A 52 -12.72 3.29 2.73
N ILE A 53 -12.80 2.11 3.34
CA ILE A 53 -12.21 0.90 2.76
C ILE A 53 -12.79 0.59 1.37
N GLY A 54 -14.08 0.80 1.15
CA GLY A 54 -14.74 0.59 -0.14
C GLY A 54 -14.28 1.54 -1.25
N THR A 55 -13.65 2.66 -0.90
CA THR A 55 -13.15 3.67 -1.83
C THR A 55 -11.63 3.80 -1.82
N ILE A 56 -10.89 2.92 -1.12
CA ILE A 56 -9.43 3.03 -1.00
C ILE A 56 -8.71 3.01 -2.35
N ASN A 57 -9.28 2.33 -3.35
CA ASN A 57 -8.74 2.28 -4.71
C ASN A 57 -8.75 3.63 -5.45
N SER A 58 -9.43 4.65 -4.90
CA SER A 58 -9.31 6.04 -5.37
C SER A 58 -8.02 6.72 -4.91
N VAL A 59 -7.37 6.21 -3.85
CA VAL A 59 -6.12 6.72 -3.27
C VAL A 59 -4.93 5.83 -3.63
N VAL A 60 -5.07 4.50 -3.51
CA VAL A 60 -4.05 3.50 -3.88
C VAL A 60 -4.65 2.55 -4.90
N ARG A 61 -4.25 2.71 -6.17
CA ARG A 61 -4.89 2.02 -7.29
C ARG A 61 -4.51 0.54 -7.33
N ALA A 62 -5.51 -0.34 -7.34
CA ALA A 62 -5.32 -1.75 -7.65
C ALA A 62 -4.84 -1.95 -9.10
N SER A 63 -3.75 -2.70 -9.25
CA SER A 63 -3.11 -3.02 -10.53
C SER A 63 -3.15 -4.53 -10.75
N ALA A 64 -3.64 -4.94 -11.93
CA ALA A 64 -3.61 -6.33 -12.35
C ALA A 64 -2.20 -6.79 -12.76
N THR A 65 -1.31 -5.84 -13.09
CA THR A 65 0.04 -6.15 -13.57
C THR A 65 1.04 -6.32 -12.43
N ILE A 66 0.93 -5.55 -11.33
CA ILE A 66 1.84 -5.67 -10.18
C ILE A 66 1.78 -7.05 -9.53
N GLY A 67 0.58 -7.65 -9.44
CA GLY A 67 0.37 -8.98 -8.88
C GLY A 67 0.82 -10.13 -9.79
N HIS A 68 1.11 -9.84 -11.06
CA HIS A 68 1.43 -10.89 -12.04
C HIS A 68 2.73 -11.63 -11.65
N PRO A 69 2.79 -12.97 -11.73
CA PRO A 69 3.97 -13.74 -11.30
C PRO A 69 5.29 -13.27 -11.96
N LEU A 70 5.26 -12.97 -13.26
CA LEU A 70 6.43 -12.45 -13.98
C LEU A 70 6.88 -11.06 -13.47
N MET A 71 5.93 -10.21 -13.07
CA MET A 71 6.23 -8.88 -12.53
C MET A 71 6.77 -8.96 -11.11
N ARG A 72 6.22 -9.83 -10.26
CA ARG A 72 6.74 -10.11 -8.92
C ARG A 72 8.20 -10.58 -8.98
N ARG A 73 8.48 -11.59 -9.82
CA ARG A 73 9.84 -12.08 -10.07
C ARG A 73 10.75 -10.96 -10.59
N PHE A 74 10.26 -10.12 -11.49
CA PHE A 74 11.03 -8.98 -11.99
C PHE A 74 11.36 -7.96 -10.89
N PHE A 75 10.41 -7.59 -10.03
CA PHE A 75 10.65 -6.64 -8.93
C PHE A 75 11.63 -7.19 -7.90
N GLU A 76 11.54 -8.48 -7.56
CA GLU A 76 12.51 -9.16 -6.70
C GLU A 76 13.92 -9.11 -7.30
N ARG A 77 14.05 -9.40 -8.61
CA ARG A 77 15.35 -9.31 -9.31
C ARG A 77 15.85 -7.88 -9.37
N MET A 78 14.99 -6.92 -9.65
CA MET A 78 15.34 -5.51 -9.73
C MET A 78 15.87 -4.99 -8.38
N GLU A 79 15.31 -5.42 -7.24
CA GLU A 79 15.86 -5.10 -5.92
C GLU A 79 17.25 -5.68 -5.71
N ALA A 80 17.50 -6.89 -6.23
CA ALA A 80 18.77 -7.60 -6.06
C ALA A 80 19.90 -7.13 -7.00
N VAL A 81 19.58 -6.83 -8.26
CA VAL A 81 20.57 -6.59 -9.32
C VAL A 81 20.38 -5.27 -10.08
N GLY A 82 19.36 -4.49 -9.75
CA GLY A 82 19.01 -3.25 -10.44
C GLY A 82 18.16 -3.46 -11.69
N VAL A 83 17.56 -2.37 -12.17
CA VAL A 83 16.56 -2.37 -13.26
C VAL A 83 17.13 -2.91 -14.56
N ASP A 84 18.30 -2.43 -14.99
CA ASP A 84 18.85 -2.78 -16.31
C ASP A 84 19.18 -4.27 -16.41
N GLN A 85 19.80 -4.83 -15.38
CA GLN A 85 20.11 -6.25 -15.36
C GLN A 85 18.85 -7.11 -15.24
N ALA A 86 17.90 -6.73 -14.38
CA ALA A 86 16.63 -7.46 -14.24
C ALA A 86 15.82 -7.45 -15.55
N LEU A 87 15.81 -6.33 -16.29
CA LEU A 87 15.17 -6.26 -17.61
C LEU A 87 15.86 -7.16 -18.62
N ASN A 88 17.20 -7.17 -18.64
CA ASN A 88 17.94 -8.03 -19.55
C ASN A 88 17.68 -9.53 -19.28
N GLU A 89 17.66 -9.93 -18.01
CA GLU A 89 17.33 -11.29 -17.58
C GLU A 89 15.91 -11.70 -18.00
N SER A 90 14.91 -10.83 -17.74
CA SER A 90 13.51 -11.10 -18.12
C SER A 90 13.29 -11.14 -19.63
N ASN A 91 14.02 -10.34 -20.41
CA ASN A 91 13.92 -10.30 -21.87
C ASN A 91 14.70 -11.41 -22.57
N SER A 92 15.62 -12.10 -21.88
CA SER A 92 16.44 -13.18 -22.47
C SER A 92 15.91 -14.58 -22.15
N GLY A 93 14.89 -14.68 -21.30
CA GLY A 93 14.32 -15.95 -20.85
C GLY A 93 13.29 -16.57 -21.82
N PRO A 94 12.86 -17.82 -21.53
CA PRO A 94 11.81 -18.50 -22.29
C PRO A 94 10.43 -17.82 -22.17
N GLU A 95 10.23 -17.00 -21.14
CA GLU A 95 8.99 -16.26 -20.88
C GLU A 95 9.07 -14.81 -21.40
N SER A 96 10.07 -14.48 -22.23
CA SER A 96 10.38 -13.09 -22.64
C SER A 96 9.24 -12.38 -23.36
N GLU A 97 8.52 -13.08 -24.25
CA GLU A 97 7.37 -12.52 -24.97
C GLU A 97 6.23 -12.15 -24.01
N ALA A 98 5.84 -13.10 -23.15
CA ALA A 98 4.81 -12.87 -22.13
C ALA A 98 5.21 -11.78 -21.13
N PHE A 99 6.48 -11.74 -20.72
CA PHE A 99 6.99 -10.65 -19.89
C PHE A 99 6.88 -9.31 -20.60
N GLY A 100 7.25 -9.24 -21.89
CA GLY A 100 7.16 -8.03 -22.69
C GLY A 100 5.74 -7.45 -22.73
N GLU A 101 4.73 -8.31 -22.89
CA GLU A 101 3.31 -7.91 -22.87
C GLU A 101 2.90 -7.33 -21.51
N VAL A 102 3.18 -8.03 -20.41
CA VAL A 102 2.81 -7.60 -19.06
C VAL A 102 3.59 -6.34 -18.66
N TRP A 103 4.87 -6.26 -19.03
CA TRP A 103 5.71 -5.08 -18.81
C TRP A 103 5.17 -3.85 -19.56
N GLN A 104 4.70 -4.04 -20.79
CA GLN A 104 4.09 -2.96 -21.56
C GLN A 104 2.77 -2.50 -20.92
N ALA A 105 1.91 -3.42 -20.51
CA ALA A 105 0.68 -3.11 -19.78
C ALA A 105 0.98 -2.33 -18.48
N TYR A 106 1.99 -2.76 -17.71
CA TYR A 106 2.41 -2.07 -16.49
C TYR A 106 2.88 -0.63 -16.74
N LYS A 107 3.70 -0.41 -17.77
CA LYS A 107 4.14 0.94 -18.16
C LYS A 107 2.94 1.82 -18.54
N ASP A 108 1.94 1.26 -19.22
CA ASP A 108 0.77 2.00 -19.62
C ASP A 108 -0.15 2.31 -18.43
N GLU A 109 -0.28 1.42 -17.45
CA GLU A 109 -0.93 1.70 -16.17
C GLU A 109 -0.25 2.86 -15.40
N ARG A 110 1.09 2.85 -15.38
CA ARG A 110 1.88 3.93 -14.74
C ARG A 110 1.79 5.27 -15.46
N ARG A 111 1.85 5.28 -16.78
CA ARG A 111 1.72 6.53 -17.56
C ARG A 111 0.37 7.22 -17.34
N ARG A 112 -0.67 6.47 -16.98
CA ARG A 112 -2.03 6.97 -16.76
C ARG A 112 -2.26 7.58 -15.37
N GLY A 113 -1.26 7.65 -14.49
CA GLY A 113 -1.43 8.45 -13.26
C GLY A 113 -0.26 8.47 -12.29
N GLU A 114 -0.25 9.47 -11.43
CA GLU A 114 0.71 9.63 -10.32
C GLU A 114 0.33 8.83 -9.05
N ALA A 115 -0.86 8.20 -9.08
CA ALA A 115 -1.40 7.47 -7.95
C ALA A 115 -0.51 6.26 -7.64
N PRO A 116 -0.19 6.02 -6.36
CA PRO A 116 0.49 4.79 -5.95
C PRO A 116 -0.35 3.58 -6.32
N MET A 117 0.31 2.48 -6.66
CA MET A 117 -0.35 1.26 -7.12
C MET A 117 0.13 0.06 -6.30
N TRP A 118 -0.79 -0.83 -5.99
CA TRP A 118 -0.57 -2.13 -5.35
C TRP A 118 -1.24 -3.24 -6.16
N SER A 119 -0.98 -4.50 -5.82
CA SER A 119 -1.67 -5.61 -6.48
C SER A 119 -3.14 -5.71 -6.07
N ILE A 120 -3.95 -6.41 -6.86
CA ILE A 120 -5.35 -6.72 -6.49
C ILE A 120 -5.39 -7.59 -5.23
N GLU A 121 -4.41 -8.48 -5.07
CA GLU A 121 -4.23 -9.31 -3.90
C GLU A 121 -3.98 -8.45 -2.65
N ASP A 122 -3.03 -7.52 -2.70
CA ASP A 122 -2.75 -6.62 -1.56
C ASP A 122 -3.99 -5.82 -1.15
N ALA A 123 -4.77 -5.35 -2.14
CA ALA A 123 -6.01 -4.62 -1.89
C ALA A 123 -7.05 -5.50 -1.17
N THR A 124 -7.18 -6.75 -1.61
CA THR A 124 -8.10 -7.73 -1.03
C THR A 124 -7.69 -8.13 0.38
N ASP A 125 -6.39 -8.37 0.59
CA ASP A 125 -5.82 -8.69 1.90
C ASP A 125 -6.00 -7.53 2.88
N PHE A 126 -5.91 -6.28 2.39
CA PHE A 126 -6.17 -5.11 3.23
C PHE A 126 -7.63 -4.98 3.67
N VAL A 127 -8.59 -5.36 2.82
CA VAL A 127 -10.01 -5.42 3.22
C VAL A 127 -10.17 -6.37 4.41
N MET A 128 -9.55 -7.54 4.36
CA MET A 128 -9.56 -8.52 5.46
C MET A 128 -8.87 -7.98 6.70
N THR A 129 -7.68 -7.37 6.53
CA THR A 129 -6.92 -6.71 7.61
C THR A 129 -7.76 -5.64 8.30
N SER A 130 -8.52 -4.84 7.55
CA SER A 130 -9.36 -3.78 8.11
C SER A 130 -10.50 -4.32 8.99
N ARG A 131 -11.01 -5.51 8.65
CA ARG A 131 -12.06 -6.17 9.43
C ARG A 131 -11.51 -6.70 10.75
N GLU A 132 -10.34 -7.32 10.71
CA GLU A 132 -9.64 -7.81 11.89
C GLU A 132 -9.25 -6.65 12.81
N ALA A 133 -8.64 -5.59 12.26
CA ALA A 133 -8.27 -4.39 13.00
C ALA A 133 -9.46 -3.77 13.76
N LEU A 134 -10.64 -3.67 13.13
CA LEU A 134 -11.83 -3.14 13.81
C LEU A 134 -12.24 -4.02 15.00
N SER A 135 -12.22 -5.34 14.82
CA SER A 135 -12.51 -6.30 15.90
C SER A 135 -11.55 -6.15 17.07
N ASP A 136 -10.28 -5.86 16.78
CA ASP A 136 -9.21 -5.73 17.77
C ASP A 136 -9.09 -4.31 18.37
N ARG A 137 -10.03 -3.41 18.03
CA ARG A 137 -10.02 -1.99 18.44
C ARG A 137 -8.76 -1.26 17.97
N GLU A 138 -8.42 -1.47 16.71
CA GLU A 138 -7.29 -0.86 16.02
C GLU A 138 -7.75 -0.05 14.79
N VAL A 139 -6.89 0.85 14.35
CA VAL A 139 -7.06 1.61 13.10
C VAL A 139 -6.22 0.96 12.00
N ALA A 140 -6.86 0.48 10.95
CA ALA A 140 -6.17 -0.04 9.77
C ALA A 140 -5.59 1.09 8.92
N CYS A 141 -4.33 0.93 8.53
CA CYS A 141 -3.55 1.92 7.81
C CYS A 141 -2.75 1.30 6.66
N VAL A 142 -2.50 2.12 5.64
CA VAL A 142 -1.57 1.85 4.54
C VAL A 142 -0.48 2.93 4.55
N ALA A 143 0.78 2.54 4.46
CA ALA A 143 1.89 3.45 4.23
C ALA A 143 2.45 3.25 2.81
N ILE A 144 2.60 4.35 2.07
CA ILE A 144 3.29 4.37 0.78
C ILE A 144 4.68 4.95 1.02
N LEU A 145 5.68 4.10 0.91
CA LEU A 145 7.07 4.44 1.17
C LEU A 145 7.81 4.81 -0.13
N PRO A 146 8.90 5.58 -0.06
CA PRO A 146 9.76 5.83 -1.21
C PRO A 146 10.29 4.52 -1.82
N GLY A 147 10.54 4.53 -3.13
CA GLY A 147 11.04 3.38 -3.89
C GLY A 147 10.59 3.42 -5.35
N GLU A 148 11.21 2.63 -6.22
CA GLU A 148 10.76 2.43 -7.60
C GLU A 148 10.74 0.92 -7.92
N PRO A 149 9.58 0.24 -7.84
CA PRO A 149 8.27 0.76 -7.43
C PRO A 149 8.24 1.14 -5.95
N HIS A 150 7.37 2.07 -5.58
CA HIS A 150 7.13 2.44 -4.19
C HIS A 150 6.74 1.20 -3.37
N ALA A 151 7.29 1.06 -2.16
CA ALA A 151 6.87 -0.01 -1.27
C ALA A 151 5.56 0.37 -0.56
N ILE A 152 4.59 -0.53 -0.56
CA ILE A 152 3.31 -0.35 0.14
C ILE A 152 3.27 -1.31 1.31
N VAL A 153 2.96 -0.80 2.50
CA VAL A 153 2.93 -1.56 3.74
C VAL A 153 1.58 -1.35 4.40
N THR A 154 0.87 -2.43 4.69
CA THR A 154 -0.36 -2.42 5.49
C THR A 154 0.00 -2.68 6.96
N PHE A 155 -0.69 -2.02 7.87
CA PHE A 155 -0.51 -2.19 9.31
C PHE A 155 -1.75 -1.72 10.06
N SER A 156 -1.85 -2.10 11.34
CA SER A 156 -2.87 -1.61 12.24
C SER A 156 -2.22 -0.89 13.43
N VAL A 157 -2.96 0.04 14.04
CA VAL A 157 -2.51 0.78 15.21
C VAL A 157 -3.58 0.70 16.30
N PRO A 158 -3.26 0.22 17.51
CA PRO A 158 -4.22 0.19 18.61
C PRO A 158 -4.82 1.57 18.88
N ILE A 159 -6.15 1.67 18.97
CA ILE A 159 -6.83 2.95 19.26
C ILE A 159 -6.32 3.53 20.58
N ALA A 160 -6.11 2.67 21.58
CA ALA A 160 -5.57 3.08 22.88
C ALA A 160 -4.20 3.77 22.75
N PHE A 161 -3.35 3.37 21.80
CA PHE A 161 -2.07 4.02 21.57
C PHE A 161 -2.21 5.43 20.99
N LEU A 162 -3.24 5.65 20.18
CA LEU A 162 -3.49 6.95 19.53
C LEU A 162 -4.22 7.93 20.45
N THR A 163 -5.07 7.43 21.37
CA THR A 163 -5.90 8.24 22.24
C THR A 163 -5.35 8.45 23.65
N SER A 164 -4.33 7.67 24.04
CA SER A 164 -3.57 7.91 25.28
C SER A 164 -2.53 8.99 25.03
N GLY A 165 -2.94 10.25 25.16
CA GLY A 165 -2.03 11.41 25.23
C GLY A 165 -1.27 11.48 26.55
#